data_AF-A0A815EST2-F1
#
_entry.id   AF-A0A815EST2-F1
#
_cell.length_a   1.000
_cell.length_b   1.000
_cell.length_c   1.000
_cell.angle_alpha   90.00
_cell.angle_beta   90.00
_cell.angle_gamma   90.00
#
_symmetry.space_group_name_H-M   'P 1'
#
loop_
_entity.id
_entity.type
_entity.pdbx_description
1 polymer ?
#
loop_
_entity_poly.entity_id
_entity_poly.type
_entity_poly.pdbx_seq_one_letter_code
_entity_poly.pdbx_strand_id
1 'polypeptide(L)'
;MEIDDTVDVDESIVVNLNPTRLQRLCEHFRKRKLIWTIVLIILIVAIIVNPIVIVTMNKEKREKTSTTQITTVEIKKATVAHITTEKTVAAATAGKPEQITTTEKTTQITVETTTQIATGTTATEELIPSVIIDEDTKWKPIAITVAGGNKRGDQLNQLNQPRGIYVDDDSKSIYIADRWNNRIVRWKFGEDIGELVADGESGSAIGYFSLPSDVILDKGKTSLIICDYGNKRLIRWFLQNSQDMKILISNISCLGLAMDNNGNLYISDYEKNRVLRWQEGDKEGTVVAGGNGRGNRLNQFVEPNYIFVDGNHSIYVADYLNNRVMKWMKDVTEGTVVALGILFGEHVNSLIEPIGVIVDHIGNVYVSNRKRHQIRRWSPGAAEGVPVVGENKDGGGPTQLNEPFDLSFDRQGNLYVADAYNYRIQKFVIDRD
;
A
#
# COMPACT_ATOMS: atom_id res chain seq x y z
N MET A 1 14.04 13.51 -58.78
CA MET A 1 14.54 14.86 -58.54
C MET A 1 13.62 15.45 -57.49
N GLU A 2 14.20 15.79 -56.35
CA GLU A 2 13.54 15.92 -55.05
C GLU A 2 12.45 16.99 -54.98
N ILE A 3 11.44 16.68 -54.17
CA ILE A 3 10.48 17.62 -53.59
C ILE A 3 11.05 17.95 -52.21
N ASP A 4 11.36 19.22 -51.97
CA ASP A 4 11.81 19.74 -50.67
C ASP A 4 10.65 20.57 -50.11
N ASP A 5 9.89 19.98 -49.18
CA ASP A 5 8.90 20.67 -48.35
C ASP A 5 9.49 20.82 -46.94
N THR A 6 9.92 22.04 -46.63
CA THR A 6 10.25 22.46 -45.26
C THR A 6 8.98 22.62 -44.44
N VAL A 7 8.81 21.79 -43.40
CA VAL A 7 7.81 21.98 -42.34
C VAL A 7 8.55 22.17 -41.01
N ASP A 8 8.36 23.35 -40.41
CA ASP A 8 8.76 23.70 -39.05
C ASP A 8 8.20 22.69 -38.04
N VAL A 9 9.07 22.17 -37.16
CA VAL A 9 8.67 21.22 -36.11
C VAL A 9 8.46 21.94 -34.79
N ASP A 10 7.24 21.76 -34.30
CA ASP A 10 6.62 22.24 -33.08
C ASP A 10 7.37 21.93 -31.76
N GLU A 11 7.00 22.74 -30.78
CA GLU A 11 7.31 22.73 -29.34
C GLU A 11 7.40 21.33 -28.71
N SER A 12 8.56 21.01 -28.10
CA SER A 12 8.69 19.89 -27.18
C SER A 12 8.50 20.36 -25.74
N ILE A 13 7.36 19.97 -25.15
CA ILE A 13 7.04 20.17 -23.73
C ILE A 13 7.94 19.28 -22.88
N VAL A 14 8.65 19.93 -21.96
CA VAL A 14 9.57 19.31 -20.99
C VAL A 14 8.83 19.06 -19.67
N VAL A 15 9.19 17.94 -19.02
CA VAL A 15 9.14 17.64 -17.57
C VAL A 15 7.86 17.01 -17.01
N ASN A 16 8.03 15.88 -16.30
CA ASN A 16 7.56 15.82 -14.90
C ASN A 16 8.55 15.06 -13.98
N LEU A 17 9.61 15.74 -13.58
CA LEU A 17 10.33 15.48 -12.32
C LEU A 17 9.88 16.57 -11.35
N ASN A 18 9.41 16.17 -10.16
CA ASN A 18 8.95 17.07 -9.09
C ASN A 18 9.96 18.21 -8.84
N PRO A 19 9.66 19.47 -9.23
CA PRO A 19 10.62 20.59 -9.24
C PRO A 19 11.18 20.90 -7.85
N THR A 20 10.37 20.69 -6.82
CA THR A 20 10.68 21.04 -5.43
C THR A 20 11.75 20.14 -4.81
N ARG A 21 11.86 18.88 -5.25
CA ARG A 21 12.92 17.96 -4.80
C ARG A 21 14.25 18.24 -5.49
N LEU A 22 14.23 18.55 -6.79
CA LEU A 22 15.43 18.87 -7.57
C LEU A 22 16.08 20.17 -7.06
N GLN A 23 15.25 21.18 -6.79
CA GLN A 23 15.70 22.48 -6.31
C GLN A 23 16.33 22.40 -4.91
N ARG A 24 15.75 21.61 -3.99
CA ARG A 24 16.33 21.34 -2.66
C ARG A 24 17.63 20.54 -2.72
N LEU A 25 17.74 19.60 -3.66
CA LEU A 25 18.96 18.82 -3.88
C LEU A 25 20.10 19.71 -4.40
N CYS A 26 19.81 20.55 -5.40
CA CYS A 26 20.75 21.52 -5.95
C CYS A 26 21.20 22.55 -4.90
N GLU A 27 20.32 23.04 -4.04
CA GLU A 27 20.68 23.95 -2.93
C GLU A 27 21.52 23.27 -1.84
N HIS A 28 21.27 21.99 -1.54
CA HIS A 28 22.04 21.22 -0.57
C HIS A 28 23.49 21.02 -1.02
N PHE A 29 23.72 20.75 -2.31
CA PHE A 29 25.07 20.54 -2.85
C PHE A 29 25.81 21.85 -3.16
N ARG A 30 25.09 22.94 -3.50
CA ARG A 30 25.67 24.28 -3.67
C ARG A 30 26.33 24.80 -2.39
N LYS A 31 25.83 24.41 -1.20
CA LYS A 31 26.39 24.81 0.10
C LYS A 31 27.64 24.02 0.53
N ARG A 32 27.96 22.88 -0.08
CA ARG A 32 29.01 21.95 0.41
C ARG A 32 30.32 21.93 -0.40
N LYS A 33 30.52 22.82 -1.40
CA LYS A 33 31.71 22.86 -2.26
C LYS A 33 32.16 21.46 -2.75
N LEU A 34 31.20 20.60 -3.08
CA LEU A 34 31.49 19.28 -3.62
C LEU A 34 31.63 19.40 -5.16
N ILE A 35 32.68 18.79 -5.70
CA ILE A 35 33.11 18.92 -7.09
C ILE A 35 32.01 18.41 -8.03
N TRP A 36 31.64 19.20 -9.04
CA TRP A 36 30.57 18.94 -10.02
C TRP A 36 30.61 17.56 -10.67
N THR A 37 31.79 16.95 -10.74
CA THR A 37 32.01 15.57 -11.23
C THR A 37 31.22 14.53 -10.45
N ILE A 38 31.02 14.70 -9.12
CA ILE A 38 30.27 13.76 -8.29
C ILE A 38 28.75 13.88 -8.55
N VAL A 39 28.26 15.10 -8.78
CA VAL A 39 26.84 15.35 -9.10
C VAL A 39 26.50 14.75 -10.47
N LEU A 40 27.40 14.87 -11.44
CA LEU A 40 27.25 14.27 -12.76
C LEU A 40 27.26 12.74 -12.72
N ILE A 41 28.13 12.12 -11.90
CA ILE A 41 28.15 10.67 -11.69
C ILE A 41 26.84 10.18 -11.05
N ILE A 42 26.29 10.91 -10.06
CA ILE A 42 25.02 10.55 -9.42
C ILE A 42 23.86 10.65 -10.42
N LEU A 43 23.84 11.67 -11.29
CA LEU A 43 22.84 11.80 -12.36
C LEU A 43 22.94 10.65 -13.38
N ILE A 44 24.17 10.30 -13.78
CA ILE A 44 24.42 9.20 -14.72
C ILE A 44 24.01 7.84 -14.10
N VAL A 45 24.31 7.61 -12.82
CA VAL A 45 23.85 6.41 -12.10
C VAL A 45 22.32 6.39 -11.98
N ALA A 46 21.67 7.53 -11.75
CA ALA A 46 20.20 7.61 -11.73
C ALA A 46 19.55 7.29 -13.09
N ILE A 47 20.22 7.63 -14.21
CA ILE A 47 19.78 7.30 -15.57
C ILE A 47 20.03 5.83 -15.91
N ILE A 48 21.10 5.21 -15.37
CA ILE A 48 21.42 3.78 -15.60
C ILE A 48 20.53 2.85 -14.77
N VAL A 49 20.08 3.26 -13.59
CA VAL A 49 19.33 2.40 -12.65
C VAL A 49 17.81 2.43 -12.90
N ASN A 50 17.28 3.44 -13.60
CA ASN A 50 15.87 3.52 -13.99
C ASN A 50 15.76 3.63 -15.52
N PRO A 51 15.25 2.60 -16.25
CA PRO A 51 14.99 2.75 -17.67
C PRO A 51 13.92 3.84 -17.88
N ILE A 52 14.30 4.92 -18.56
CA ILE A 52 13.37 5.97 -18.98
C ILE A 52 12.52 5.38 -20.11
N VAL A 53 11.24 5.13 -19.84
CA VAL A 53 10.25 4.80 -20.87
C VAL A 53 9.81 6.11 -21.51
N ILE A 54 10.27 6.38 -22.73
CA ILE A 54 9.76 7.50 -23.54
C ILE A 54 8.52 7.01 -24.28
N VAL A 55 7.34 7.45 -23.87
CA VAL A 55 6.09 7.26 -24.62
C VAL A 55 5.87 8.48 -25.50
N THR A 56 6.04 8.34 -26.82
CA THR A 56 5.64 9.35 -27.79
C THR A 56 4.18 9.10 -28.19
N MET A 57 3.31 10.09 -27.97
CA MET A 57 1.93 10.05 -28.42
C MET A 57 1.79 10.82 -29.73
N ASN A 58 1.63 10.13 -30.86
CA ASN A 58 1.20 10.75 -32.10
C ASN A 58 -0.33 10.85 -32.10
N LYS A 59 -0.85 12.08 -32.11
CA LYS A 59 -2.28 12.35 -32.18
C LYS A 59 -2.66 12.55 -33.65
N GLU A 60 -3.01 11.48 -34.36
CA GLU A 60 -3.62 11.63 -35.69
C GLU A 60 -5.05 12.16 -35.57
N LYS A 61 -5.37 13.18 -36.36
CA LYS A 61 -6.66 13.87 -36.35
C LYS A 61 -7.64 13.15 -37.30
N ARG A 62 -8.83 12.78 -36.77
CA ARG A 62 -10.03 12.18 -37.43
C ARG A 62 -9.81 10.72 -37.85
N GLU A 63 -10.52 9.69 -37.34
CA GLU A 63 -11.97 9.43 -37.20
C GLU A 63 -12.25 8.39 -36.08
N LYS A 64 -13.52 8.03 -35.81
CA LYS A 64 -14.03 7.21 -34.67
C LYS A 64 -13.41 5.80 -34.53
N THR A 65 -12.18 5.73 -34.04
CA THR A 65 -11.52 4.65 -33.27
C THR A 65 -10.06 5.07 -33.15
N SER A 66 -9.64 5.60 -32.00
CA SER A 66 -8.24 5.96 -31.77
C SER A 66 -7.43 4.69 -31.50
N THR A 67 -6.58 4.31 -32.45
CA THR A 67 -5.62 3.21 -32.28
C THR A 67 -4.32 3.82 -31.79
N THR A 68 -3.95 3.59 -30.53
CA THR A 68 -2.70 4.10 -29.96
C THR A 68 -1.56 3.14 -30.32
N GLN A 69 -0.62 3.57 -31.17
CA GLN A 69 0.64 2.83 -31.34
C GLN A 69 1.59 3.17 -30.19
N ILE A 70 1.95 2.16 -29.39
CA ILE A 70 2.97 2.31 -28.34
C ILE A 70 4.29 1.83 -28.94
N THR A 71 5.27 2.73 -29.06
CA THR A 71 6.64 2.38 -29.44
C THR A 71 7.48 2.32 -28.17
N THR A 72 7.84 1.13 -27.73
CA THR A 72 8.71 0.94 -26.56
C THR A 72 10.17 0.98 -27.01
N VAL A 73 10.94 1.97 -26.55
CA VAL A 73 12.39 2.04 -26.81
C VAL A 73 13.13 1.44 -25.62
N GLU A 74 13.75 0.28 -25.82
CA GLU A 74 14.53 -0.41 -24.79
C GLU A 74 16.03 -0.08 -24.97
N ILE A 75 16.63 0.63 -24.01
CA ILE A 75 18.07 0.96 -24.04
C ILE A 75 18.85 -0.22 -23.44
N LYS A 76 19.35 -1.11 -24.30
CA LYS A 76 20.02 -2.34 -23.84
C LYS A 76 21.47 -2.16 -23.38
N LYS A 77 22.17 -1.08 -23.77
CA LYS A 77 23.56 -0.82 -23.34
C LYS A 77 23.99 0.61 -23.62
N ALA A 78 24.66 1.25 -22.66
CA ALA A 78 25.42 2.48 -22.86
C ALA A 78 26.88 2.22 -22.45
N THR A 79 27.85 2.58 -23.29
CA THR A 79 29.27 2.37 -22.99
C THR A 79 29.99 3.72 -22.94
N VAL A 80 30.69 4.01 -21.84
CA VAL A 80 31.47 5.24 -21.69
C VAL A 80 32.92 4.96 -22.10
N ALA A 81 33.42 5.66 -23.12
CA ALA A 81 34.84 5.62 -23.47
C ALA A 81 35.62 6.63 -22.59
N HIS A 82 36.80 6.19 -22.11
CA HIS A 82 37.71 6.81 -21.13
C HIS A 82 37.67 8.34 -20.92
N ILE A 83 37.77 8.75 -19.65
CA ILE A 83 38.05 10.12 -19.20
C ILE A 83 39.52 10.22 -18.79
N THR A 84 40.28 11.13 -19.39
CA THR A 84 41.63 11.52 -18.93
C THR A 84 41.66 13.00 -18.57
N THR A 85 42.19 13.31 -17.39
CA THR A 85 42.48 14.68 -16.94
C THR A 85 43.99 14.91 -16.99
N GLU A 86 44.45 15.84 -17.81
CA GLU A 86 45.83 16.34 -17.75
C GLU A 86 45.90 17.65 -16.95
N LYS A 87 46.94 17.76 -16.11
CA LYS A 87 47.24 18.94 -15.31
C LYS A 87 48.57 19.50 -15.80
N THR A 88 48.56 20.65 -16.46
CA THR A 88 49.79 21.36 -16.85
C THR A 88 50.10 22.44 -15.82
N VAL A 89 51.36 22.48 -15.38
CA VAL A 89 51.88 23.51 -14.46
C VAL A 89 52.91 24.33 -15.23
N ALA A 90 52.70 25.64 -15.35
CA ALA A 90 53.70 26.54 -15.91
C ALA A 90 54.70 26.95 -14.81
N ALA A 91 56.00 26.89 -15.10
CA ALA A 91 57.05 27.21 -14.14
C ALA A 91 57.06 28.71 -13.76
N ALA A 92 57.27 28.98 -12.47
CA ALA A 92 57.31 30.32 -11.91
C ALA A 92 58.57 31.10 -12.34
N THR A 93 58.40 32.37 -12.69
CA THR A 93 59.48 33.38 -12.61
C THR A 93 59.30 34.19 -11.34
N ALA A 94 60.40 34.44 -10.64
CA ALA A 94 60.41 34.96 -9.27
C ALA A 94 59.69 36.32 -9.15
N GLY A 95 58.71 36.40 -8.25
CA GLY A 95 58.15 37.67 -7.75
C GLY A 95 56.63 37.88 -7.84
N LYS A 96 55.83 36.93 -8.34
CA LYS A 96 54.35 36.99 -8.27
C LYS A 96 53.71 35.64 -7.91
N PRO A 97 52.54 35.61 -7.25
CA PRO A 97 51.88 34.36 -6.82
C PRO A 97 51.43 33.52 -8.03
N GLU A 98 51.52 32.19 -7.89
CA GLU A 98 51.06 31.19 -8.88
C GLU A 98 49.62 31.44 -9.31
N GLN A 99 49.38 31.56 -10.63
CA GLN A 99 48.04 31.38 -11.20
C GLN A 99 47.91 29.95 -11.72
N ILE A 100 47.07 29.15 -11.07
CA ILE A 100 46.64 27.85 -11.58
C ILE A 100 45.48 28.10 -12.54
N THR A 101 45.73 27.99 -13.85
CA THR A 101 44.67 27.95 -14.87
C THR A 101 44.33 26.51 -15.22
N THR A 102 43.17 26.05 -14.78
CA THR A 102 42.58 24.77 -15.22
C THR A 102 41.89 25.00 -16.56
N THR A 103 42.28 24.28 -17.61
CA THR A 103 41.54 24.30 -18.89
C THR A 103 40.76 23.01 -19.00
N GLU A 104 39.43 23.08 -18.93
CA GLU A 104 38.55 21.92 -19.17
C GLU A 104 38.39 21.73 -20.69
N LYS A 105 38.83 20.58 -21.22
CA LYS A 105 38.43 20.14 -22.56
C LYS A 105 37.20 19.25 -22.43
N THR A 106 36.09 19.68 -23.00
CA THR A 106 34.87 18.87 -23.11
C THR A 106 34.99 17.94 -24.31
N THR A 107 35.04 16.62 -24.10
CA THR A 107 34.97 15.63 -25.17
C THR A 107 33.51 15.29 -25.45
N GLN A 108 33.09 15.31 -26.72
CA GLN A 108 31.76 14.86 -27.13
C GLN A 108 31.56 13.37 -26.81
N ILE A 109 30.41 13.06 -26.21
CA ILE A 109 29.99 11.68 -25.93
C ILE A 109 29.10 11.23 -27.09
N THR A 110 29.49 10.18 -27.79
CA THR A 110 28.65 9.53 -28.80
C THR A 110 27.96 8.32 -28.17
N VAL A 111 26.63 8.31 -28.16
CA VAL A 111 25.83 7.18 -27.67
C VAL A 111 25.24 6.46 -28.88
N GLU A 112 25.61 5.19 -29.07
CA GLU A 112 25.00 4.33 -30.08
C GLU A 112 23.77 3.63 -29.47
N THR A 113 22.58 3.95 -29.98
CA THR A 113 21.32 3.29 -29.60
C THR A 113 20.90 2.30 -30.68
N THR A 114 20.68 1.03 -30.31
CA THR A 114 20.06 0.04 -31.20
C THR A 114 18.57 -0.04 -30.93
N THR A 115 17.75 0.43 -31.87
CA THR A 115 16.29 0.37 -31.79
C THR A 115 15.79 -1.00 -32.25
N GLN A 116 15.03 -1.71 -31.41
CA GLN A 116 14.19 -2.84 -31.85
C GLN A 116 12.73 -2.41 -31.78
N ILE A 117 12.05 -2.40 -32.93
CA ILE A 117 10.63 -2.07 -33.03
C ILE A 117 9.84 -3.37 -32.86
N ALA A 118 9.05 -3.49 -31.79
CA ALA A 118 8.08 -4.55 -31.63
C ALA A 118 6.67 -3.95 -31.77
N THR A 119 5.96 -4.30 -32.85
CA THR A 119 4.57 -3.90 -33.06
C THR A 119 3.64 -4.96 -32.47
N GLY A 120 2.91 -4.59 -31.42
CA GLY A 120 1.83 -5.41 -30.86
C GLY A 120 0.64 -4.53 -30.50
N THR A 121 -0.56 -4.95 -30.88
CA THR A 121 -1.83 -4.31 -30.51
C THR A 121 -2.32 -4.93 -29.20
N THR A 122 -2.15 -4.22 -28.09
CA THR A 122 -2.84 -4.51 -26.83
C THR A 122 -3.93 -3.47 -26.60
N ALA A 123 -5.14 -3.93 -26.28
CA ALA A 123 -6.19 -3.04 -25.79
C ALA A 123 -5.66 -2.36 -24.52
N THR A 124 -5.57 -1.03 -24.56
CA THR A 124 -5.22 -0.23 -23.40
C THR A 124 -6.37 -0.28 -22.41
N GLU A 125 -6.30 -1.15 -21.42
CA GLU A 125 -6.95 -0.88 -20.15
C GLU A 125 -6.38 0.46 -19.67
N GLU A 126 -7.25 1.46 -19.53
CA GLU A 126 -6.87 2.79 -19.06
C GLU A 126 -6.26 2.61 -17.66
N LEU A 127 -4.93 2.76 -17.55
CA LEU A 127 -4.22 2.81 -16.28
C LEU A 127 -4.70 4.07 -15.56
N ILE A 128 -5.82 3.98 -14.86
CA ILE A 128 -6.31 5.04 -13.99
C ILE A 128 -5.23 5.21 -12.92
N PRO A 129 -4.54 6.36 -12.85
CA PRO A 129 -3.53 6.58 -11.82
C PRO A 129 -4.19 6.44 -10.45
N SER A 130 -3.52 5.74 -9.53
CA SER A 130 -4.03 5.57 -8.17
C SER A 130 -4.40 6.92 -7.58
N VAL A 131 -5.62 7.01 -7.04
CA VAL A 131 -6.07 8.25 -6.40
C VAL A 131 -5.25 8.45 -5.13
N ILE A 132 -4.72 9.66 -4.99
CA ILE A 132 -3.97 10.12 -3.82
C ILE A 132 -5.01 10.42 -2.74
N ILE A 133 -5.07 9.59 -1.69
CA ILE A 133 -5.89 9.83 -0.50
C ILE A 133 -5.11 10.71 0.48
N ASP A 134 -5.70 11.83 0.87
CA ASP A 134 -5.09 12.84 1.73
C ASP A 134 -6.09 13.42 2.76
N GLU A 135 -5.72 14.54 3.38
CA GLU A 135 -6.52 15.21 4.39
C GLU A 135 -7.79 15.88 3.85
N ASP A 136 -7.83 16.21 2.57
CA ASP A 136 -8.98 16.83 1.91
C ASP A 136 -9.93 15.80 1.30
N THR A 137 -9.47 14.56 1.18
CA THR A 137 -10.27 13.44 0.68
C THR A 137 -11.52 13.23 1.53
N LYS A 138 -12.67 13.20 0.85
CA LYS A 138 -13.99 12.93 1.42
C LYS A 138 -14.62 11.73 0.72
N TRP A 139 -15.59 11.13 1.38
CA TRP A 139 -16.40 10.07 0.81
C TRP A 139 -17.86 10.47 0.89
N LYS A 140 -18.64 10.06 -0.11
CA LYS A 140 -20.09 10.20 -0.08
C LYS A 140 -20.61 9.42 1.14
N PRO A 141 -21.50 10.03 1.96
CA PRO A 141 -21.92 9.41 3.22
C PRO A 141 -22.81 8.18 3.02
N ILE A 142 -23.43 8.04 1.84
CA ILE A 142 -24.29 6.92 1.49
C ILE A 142 -23.42 5.79 0.93
N ALA A 143 -23.33 4.68 1.67
CA ALA A 143 -22.66 3.48 1.21
C ALA A 143 -23.52 2.63 0.27
N ILE A 144 -22.80 1.87 -0.56
CA ILE A 144 -23.33 0.80 -1.41
C ILE A 144 -22.96 -0.53 -0.74
N THR A 145 -23.94 -1.38 -0.50
CA THR A 145 -23.68 -2.77 -0.07
C THR A 145 -23.05 -3.52 -1.25
N VAL A 146 -21.83 -4.01 -1.09
CA VAL A 146 -21.10 -4.72 -2.16
C VAL A 146 -20.94 -6.23 -1.91
N ALA A 147 -21.28 -6.69 -0.70
CA ALA A 147 -21.37 -8.11 -0.37
C ALA A 147 -22.26 -8.29 0.87
N GLY A 148 -22.99 -9.40 0.94
CA GLY A 148 -23.90 -9.71 2.05
C GLY A 148 -25.14 -8.79 2.09
N GLY A 149 -25.57 -8.41 3.30
CA GLY A 149 -26.75 -7.55 3.51
C GLY A 149 -28.10 -8.28 3.40
N ASN A 150 -28.11 -9.55 3.02
CA ASN A 150 -29.31 -10.39 2.90
C ASN A 150 -29.65 -11.13 4.20
N LYS A 151 -29.55 -10.42 5.34
CA LYS A 151 -29.62 -10.94 6.72
C LYS A 151 -28.44 -11.86 7.07
N ARG A 152 -28.34 -12.18 8.35
CA ARG A 152 -27.42 -13.19 8.87
C ARG A 152 -27.76 -14.56 8.29
N GLY A 153 -26.76 -15.27 7.78
CA GLY A 153 -26.89 -16.66 7.32
C GLY A 153 -25.63 -17.15 6.61
N ASP A 154 -25.70 -18.34 6.05
CA ASP A 154 -24.59 -19.08 5.42
C ASP A 154 -24.79 -19.32 3.92
N GLN A 155 -25.86 -18.80 3.32
CA GLN A 155 -26.01 -18.81 1.86
C GLN A 155 -24.92 -17.96 1.20
N LEU A 156 -24.67 -18.20 -0.09
CA LEU A 156 -23.62 -17.49 -0.83
C LEU A 156 -23.94 -16.01 -1.09
N ASN A 157 -25.15 -15.54 -0.80
CA ASN A 157 -25.51 -14.12 -0.79
C ASN A 157 -25.59 -13.53 0.63
N GLN A 158 -25.19 -14.30 1.65
CA GLN A 158 -25.27 -13.95 3.08
C GLN A 158 -23.89 -14.00 3.74
N LEU A 159 -23.74 -13.24 4.81
CA LEU A 159 -22.55 -13.24 5.67
C LEU A 159 -22.97 -13.37 7.14
N ASN A 160 -22.02 -13.70 8.00
CA ASN A 160 -22.22 -13.86 9.44
C ASN A 160 -21.00 -13.33 10.21
N GLN A 161 -21.09 -12.04 10.57
CA GLN A 161 -19.99 -11.25 11.15
C GLN A 161 -18.71 -11.33 10.29
N PRO A 162 -18.77 -10.79 9.06
CA PRO A 162 -17.56 -10.64 8.25
C PRO A 162 -16.56 -9.80 9.03
N ARG A 163 -15.31 -10.28 9.08
CA ARG A 163 -14.25 -9.67 9.88
C ARG A 163 -13.21 -9.00 8.98
N GLY A 164 -12.21 -9.75 8.52
CA GLY A 164 -11.17 -9.22 7.63
C GLY A 164 -11.62 -9.16 6.18
N ILE A 165 -11.17 -8.12 5.49
CA ILE A 165 -11.41 -7.93 4.07
C ILE A 165 -10.13 -7.62 3.31
N TYR A 166 -10.01 -8.18 2.12
CA TYR A 166 -8.95 -7.82 1.18
C TYR A 166 -9.54 -7.46 -0.17
N VAL A 167 -9.35 -6.20 -0.57
CA VAL A 167 -9.80 -5.68 -1.86
C VAL A 167 -8.70 -5.91 -2.89
N ASP A 168 -9.01 -6.70 -3.92
CA ASP A 168 -8.13 -6.95 -5.06
C ASP A 168 -8.65 -6.22 -6.30
N ASP A 169 -8.08 -5.03 -6.55
CA ASP A 169 -8.38 -4.21 -7.73
C ASP A 169 -8.08 -4.89 -9.06
N ASP A 170 -7.11 -5.82 -9.11
CA ASP A 170 -6.70 -6.46 -10.37
C ASP A 170 -7.72 -7.51 -10.80
N SER A 171 -8.19 -8.34 -9.87
CA SER A 171 -9.26 -9.31 -10.15
C SER A 171 -10.67 -8.75 -9.93
N LYS A 172 -10.79 -7.45 -9.62
CA LYS A 172 -12.05 -6.77 -9.29
C LYS A 172 -12.88 -7.55 -8.28
N SER A 173 -12.22 -7.98 -7.20
CA SER A 173 -12.81 -8.87 -6.21
C SER A 173 -12.50 -8.43 -4.79
N ILE A 174 -13.36 -8.83 -3.86
CA ILE A 174 -13.11 -8.71 -2.42
C ILE A 174 -13.11 -10.10 -1.80
N TYR A 175 -12.08 -10.41 -1.02
CA TYR A 175 -12.00 -11.61 -0.21
C TYR A 175 -12.42 -11.26 1.21
N ILE A 176 -13.28 -12.08 1.81
CA ILE A 176 -13.91 -11.80 3.09
C ILE A 176 -13.73 -13.01 4.01
N ALA A 177 -13.22 -12.77 5.21
CA ALA A 177 -13.27 -13.73 6.30
C ALA A 177 -14.67 -13.73 6.92
N ASP A 178 -15.52 -14.66 6.48
CA ASP A 178 -16.89 -14.82 6.96
C ASP A 178 -16.90 -15.65 8.25
N ARG A 179 -16.50 -14.97 9.33
CA ARG A 179 -15.98 -15.57 10.56
C ARG A 179 -16.87 -16.66 11.14
N TRP A 180 -18.16 -16.40 11.34
CA TRP A 180 -19.03 -17.37 12.01
C TRP A 180 -19.55 -18.47 11.11
N ASN A 181 -19.40 -18.31 9.81
CA ASN A 181 -19.62 -19.38 8.85
C ASN A 181 -18.34 -20.18 8.57
N ASN A 182 -17.23 -19.88 9.27
CA ASN A 182 -15.96 -20.59 9.18
C ASN A 182 -15.43 -20.72 7.74
N ARG A 183 -15.58 -19.68 6.92
CA ARG A 183 -15.23 -19.74 5.50
C ARG A 183 -14.58 -18.47 4.99
N ILE A 184 -13.88 -18.59 3.87
CA ILE A 184 -13.45 -17.46 3.06
C ILE A 184 -14.29 -17.42 1.77
N VAL A 185 -14.87 -16.26 1.52
CA VAL A 185 -15.72 -16.00 0.36
C VAL A 185 -15.13 -14.89 -0.49
N ARG A 186 -15.24 -15.02 -1.81
CA ARG A 186 -14.87 -14.00 -2.79
C ARG A 186 -16.13 -13.41 -3.41
N TRP A 187 -16.24 -12.09 -3.39
CA TRP A 187 -17.25 -11.36 -4.16
C TRP A 187 -16.57 -10.60 -5.28
N LYS A 188 -16.99 -10.83 -6.53
CA LYS A 188 -16.59 -9.98 -7.65
C LYS A 188 -17.40 -8.69 -7.61
N PHE A 189 -16.80 -7.59 -8.05
CA PHE A 189 -17.45 -6.29 -8.04
C PHE A 189 -18.68 -6.29 -8.94
N GLY A 190 -19.83 -5.90 -8.38
CA GLY A 190 -21.11 -5.84 -9.07
C GLY A 190 -21.93 -7.13 -9.03
N GLU A 191 -21.40 -8.21 -8.47
CA GLU A 191 -22.15 -9.46 -8.29
C GLU A 191 -22.94 -9.47 -6.97
N ASP A 192 -24.13 -10.06 -7.00
CA ASP A 192 -24.99 -10.20 -5.81
C ASP A 192 -24.67 -11.44 -4.97
N ILE A 193 -23.94 -12.40 -5.54
CA ILE A 193 -23.63 -13.70 -4.94
C ILE A 193 -22.12 -13.90 -4.90
N GLY A 194 -21.65 -14.36 -3.76
CA GLY A 194 -20.26 -14.71 -3.53
C GLY A 194 -19.91 -16.11 -4.02
N GLU A 195 -18.62 -16.34 -4.16
CA GLU A 195 -18.04 -17.62 -4.49
C GLU A 195 -17.28 -18.14 -3.26
N LEU A 196 -17.53 -19.40 -2.91
CA LEU A 196 -16.78 -20.06 -1.84
C LEU A 196 -15.35 -20.30 -2.33
N VAL A 197 -14.36 -19.70 -1.65
CA VAL A 197 -12.94 -19.89 -2.00
C VAL A 197 -12.31 -20.95 -1.13
N ALA A 198 -12.62 -20.89 0.16
CA ALA A 198 -12.10 -21.80 1.15
C ALA A 198 -13.25 -22.18 2.08
N ASP A 199 -13.70 -23.42 1.95
CA ASP A 199 -14.72 -23.99 2.81
C ASP A 199 -14.09 -24.42 4.12
N GLY A 200 -14.85 -24.31 5.19
CA GLY A 200 -14.44 -24.78 6.49
C GLY A 200 -15.66 -25.23 7.25
N GLU A 201 -16.16 -26.43 6.94
CA GLU A 201 -16.88 -27.16 7.99
C GLU A 201 -16.05 -27.03 9.28
N SER A 202 -16.69 -26.78 10.42
CA SER A 202 -15.94 -26.52 11.64
C SER A 202 -15.02 -27.70 11.96
N GLY A 203 -13.71 -27.48 11.91
CA GLY A 203 -12.74 -28.56 12.04
C GLY A 203 -11.30 -28.07 12.14
N SER A 204 -10.41 -28.97 12.55
CA SER A 204 -8.98 -28.69 12.77
C SER A 204 -8.05 -29.27 11.69
N ALA A 205 -8.56 -30.10 10.78
CA ALA A 205 -7.77 -30.58 9.64
C ALA A 205 -7.44 -29.42 8.68
N ILE A 206 -6.40 -29.59 7.85
CA ILE A 206 -5.78 -28.49 7.10
C ILE A 206 -6.72 -27.78 6.11
N GLY A 207 -7.79 -28.45 5.67
CA GLY A 207 -8.82 -27.90 4.79
C GLY A 207 -10.07 -27.38 5.49
N TYR A 208 -10.04 -27.22 6.82
CA TYR A 208 -11.15 -26.71 7.61
C TYR A 208 -10.73 -25.47 8.39
N PHE A 209 -11.64 -24.51 8.54
CA PHE A 209 -11.37 -23.29 9.31
C PHE A 209 -12.20 -23.25 10.58
N SER A 210 -11.73 -22.46 11.53
CA SER A 210 -12.47 -22.12 12.73
C SER A 210 -12.30 -20.62 12.98
N LEU A 211 -13.40 -19.88 12.88
CA LEU A 211 -13.47 -18.45 13.14
C LEU A 211 -12.39 -17.64 12.40
N PRO A 212 -12.23 -17.78 11.06
CA PRO A 212 -11.21 -17.06 10.33
C PRO A 212 -11.32 -15.57 10.61
N SER A 213 -10.18 -14.97 10.95
CA SER A 213 -10.13 -13.61 11.46
C SER A 213 -9.73 -12.63 10.37
N ASP A 214 -8.79 -12.99 9.51
CA ASP A 214 -8.28 -12.12 8.46
C ASP A 214 -7.79 -12.91 7.24
N VAL A 215 -7.73 -12.25 6.08
CA VAL A 215 -7.30 -12.84 4.81
C VAL A 215 -6.61 -11.80 3.94
N ILE A 216 -5.49 -12.17 3.30
CA ILE A 216 -4.82 -11.34 2.29
C ILE A 216 -4.38 -12.19 1.10
N LEU A 217 -4.16 -11.59 -0.07
CA LEU A 217 -3.43 -12.25 -1.16
C LEU A 217 -1.93 -12.21 -0.92
N ASP A 218 -1.23 -13.26 -1.36
CA ASP A 218 0.22 -13.24 -1.43
C ASP A 218 0.73 -12.29 -2.53
N LYS A 219 2.02 -11.95 -2.48
CA LYS A 219 2.66 -11.05 -3.46
C LYS A 219 2.44 -11.48 -4.92
N GLY A 220 2.40 -12.78 -5.18
CA GLY A 220 2.16 -13.34 -6.52
C GLY A 220 0.69 -13.42 -6.92
N LYS A 221 -0.25 -13.14 -6.00
CA LYS A 221 -1.70 -13.34 -6.16
C LYS A 221 -2.08 -14.76 -6.59
N THR A 222 -1.31 -15.74 -6.17
CA THR A 222 -1.54 -17.17 -6.46
C THR A 222 -2.13 -17.92 -5.27
N SER A 223 -2.03 -17.34 -4.08
CA SER A 223 -2.57 -17.92 -2.86
C SER A 223 -3.11 -16.86 -1.90
N LEU A 224 -4.06 -17.28 -1.06
CA LEU A 224 -4.51 -16.52 0.10
C LEU A 224 -3.65 -16.90 1.31
N ILE A 225 -3.38 -15.92 2.15
CA ILE A 225 -2.85 -16.10 3.50
C ILE A 225 -3.99 -15.81 4.47
N ILE A 226 -4.36 -16.79 5.27
CA ILE A 226 -5.58 -16.78 6.09
C ILE A 226 -5.21 -16.98 7.55
N CYS A 227 -5.72 -16.10 8.41
CA CYS A 227 -5.68 -16.31 9.84
C CYS A 227 -6.83 -17.17 10.31
N ASP A 228 -6.51 -18.41 10.64
CA ASP A 228 -7.44 -19.40 11.16
C ASP A 228 -7.41 -19.35 12.70
N TYR A 229 -7.99 -18.27 13.23
CA TYR A 229 -7.88 -17.87 14.63
C TYR A 229 -8.30 -18.98 15.61
N GLY A 230 -9.43 -19.64 15.35
CA GLY A 230 -9.97 -20.69 16.22
C GLY A 230 -9.07 -21.93 16.28
N ASN A 231 -8.36 -22.23 15.19
CA ASN A 231 -7.37 -23.31 15.15
C ASN A 231 -5.94 -22.85 15.51
N LYS A 232 -5.75 -21.58 15.88
CA LYS A 232 -4.45 -20.99 16.26
C LYS A 232 -3.34 -21.21 15.24
N ARG A 233 -3.64 -20.95 13.96
CA ARG A 233 -2.68 -21.16 12.87
C ARG A 233 -2.83 -20.13 11.75
N LEU A 234 -1.77 -20.02 10.96
CA LEU A 234 -1.72 -19.27 9.71
C LEU A 234 -1.65 -20.25 8.54
N ILE A 235 -2.56 -20.12 7.58
CA ILE A 235 -2.67 -21.02 6.43
C ILE A 235 -2.35 -20.27 5.14
N ARG A 236 -1.66 -20.95 4.22
CA ARG A 236 -1.58 -20.59 2.81
C ARG A 236 -2.51 -21.48 2.01
N TRP A 237 -3.45 -20.87 1.30
CA TRP A 237 -4.45 -21.53 0.46
C TRP A 237 -4.24 -21.18 -1.01
N PHE A 238 -3.86 -22.15 -1.84
CA PHE A 238 -3.59 -21.90 -3.25
C PHE A 238 -4.88 -21.79 -4.06
N LEU A 239 -5.02 -20.73 -4.86
CA LEU A 239 -6.24 -20.43 -5.61
C LEU A 239 -6.48 -21.39 -6.78
N GLN A 240 -5.42 -21.93 -7.39
CA GLN A 240 -5.50 -22.83 -8.55
C GLN A 240 -5.40 -24.32 -8.17
N ASN A 241 -4.81 -24.64 -7.02
CA ASN A 241 -4.71 -26.01 -6.51
C ASN A 241 -4.99 -26.04 -5.01
N SER A 242 -6.27 -25.95 -4.63
CA SER A 242 -6.68 -25.88 -3.22
C SER A 242 -6.33 -27.12 -2.40
N GLN A 243 -5.85 -28.21 -3.01
CA GLN A 243 -5.36 -29.39 -2.29
C GLN A 243 -3.95 -29.20 -1.70
N ASP A 244 -3.18 -28.22 -2.20
CA ASP A 244 -1.78 -27.99 -1.80
C ASP A 244 -1.62 -27.05 -0.59
N MET A 245 -2.66 -26.90 0.23
CA MET A 245 -2.64 -25.99 1.38
C MET A 245 -1.44 -26.25 2.31
N LYS A 246 -0.94 -25.18 2.93
CA LYS A 246 0.18 -25.26 3.88
C LYS A 246 -0.13 -24.51 5.16
N ILE A 247 0.19 -25.12 6.30
CA ILE A 247 0.29 -24.38 7.55
C ILE A 247 1.64 -23.66 7.55
N LEU A 248 1.60 -22.33 7.59
CA LEU A 248 2.81 -21.49 7.64
C LEU A 248 3.31 -21.34 9.07
N ILE A 249 2.40 -21.10 10.01
CA ILE A 249 2.70 -20.88 11.42
C ILE A 249 1.66 -21.61 12.27
N SER A 250 2.11 -22.37 13.26
CA SER A 250 1.26 -23.01 14.26
C SER A 250 1.35 -22.28 15.60
N ASN A 251 0.35 -22.46 16.48
CA ASN A 251 0.29 -21.86 17.82
C ASN A 251 0.38 -20.32 17.80
N ILE A 252 -0.39 -19.72 16.88
CA ILE A 252 -0.52 -18.28 16.71
C ILE A 252 -2.00 -17.88 16.74
N SER A 253 -2.37 -17.02 17.67
CA SER A 253 -3.74 -16.52 17.81
C SER A 253 -3.89 -15.26 16.97
N CYS A 254 -3.83 -15.44 15.64
CA CYS A 254 -3.79 -14.34 14.71
C CYS A 254 -5.15 -13.61 14.59
N LEU A 255 -5.13 -12.28 14.67
CA LEU A 255 -6.31 -11.45 14.34
C LEU A 255 -6.13 -10.52 13.13
N GLY A 256 -4.91 -10.16 12.77
CA GLY A 256 -4.63 -9.26 11.65
C GLY A 256 -3.34 -9.66 10.92
N LEU A 257 -3.36 -9.44 9.60
CA LEU A 257 -2.29 -9.75 8.67
C LEU A 257 -1.92 -8.56 7.80
N ALA A 258 -0.63 -8.45 7.53
CA ALA A 258 -0.12 -7.60 6.47
C ALA A 258 1.06 -8.29 5.78
N MET A 259 1.30 -7.94 4.51
CA MET A 259 2.46 -8.40 3.76
C MET A 259 3.19 -7.19 3.17
N ASP A 260 4.51 -7.15 3.32
CA ASP A 260 5.31 -6.14 2.64
C ASP A 260 5.64 -6.52 1.19
N ASN A 261 6.24 -5.59 0.44
CA ASN A 261 6.64 -5.82 -0.94
C ASN A 261 7.75 -6.87 -1.10
N ASN A 262 8.39 -7.31 -0.02
CA ASN A 262 9.38 -8.38 -0.03
C ASN A 262 8.75 -9.77 0.23
N GLY A 263 7.47 -9.82 0.56
CA GLY A 263 6.76 -11.04 0.92
C GLY A 263 6.88 -11.43 2.39
N ASN A 264 7.39 -10.52 3.25
CA ASN A 264 7.39 -10.76 4.69
C ASN A 264 5.97 -10.59 5.23
N LEU A 265 5.52 -11.58 5.99
CA LEU A 265 4.27 -11.55 6.70
C LEU A 265 4.44 -10.86 8.04
N TYR A 266 3.48 -10.01 8.38
CA TYR A 266 3.33 -9.41 9.69
C TYR A 266 2.02 -9.91 10.28
N ILE A 267 2.04 -10.32 11.54
CA ILE A 267 0.94 -11.01 12.18
C ILE A 267 0.75 -10.47 13.60
N SER A 268 -0.45 -9.99 13.94
CA SER A 268 -0.80 -9.70 15.33
C SER A 268 -1.18 -10.98 16.07
N ASP A 269 -0.43 -11.29 17.13
CA ASP A 269 -0.65 -12.44 18.00
C ASP A 269 -1.38 -11.97 19.25
N TYR A 270 -2.71 -12.09 19.21
CA TYR A 270 -3.65 -11.54 20.20
C TYR A 270 -3.33 -12.02 21.61
N GLU A 271 -3.17 -13.33 21.80
CA GLU A 271 -2.96 -13.93 23.14
C GLU A 271 -1.58 -13.57 23.70
N LYS A 272 -0.57 -13.41 22.84
CA LYS A 272 0.81 -13.10 23.26
C LYS A 272 1.13 -11.61 23.25
N ASN A 273 0.15 -10.74 22.99
CA ASN A 273 0.26 -9.28 23.04
C ASN A 273 1.48 -8.75 22.25
N ARG A 274 1.64 -9.21 21.01
CA ARG A 274 2.79 -8.90 20.15
C ARG A 274 2.44 -8.90 18.67
N VAL A 275 3.31 -8.31 17.87
CA VAL A 275 3.32 -8.48 16.40
C VAL A 275 4.59 -9.24 16.00
N LEU A 276 4.41 -10.27 15.18
CA LEU A 276 5.48 -11.07 14.60
C LEU A 276 5.70 -10.66 13.15
N ARG A 277 6.96 -10.63 12.72
CA ARG A 277 7.36 -10.72 11.31
C ARG A 277 7.81 -12.14 11.03
N TRP A 278 7.41 -12.70 9.90
CA TRP A 278 7.77 -14.05 9.47
C TRP A 278 7.96 -14.08 7.95
N GLN A 279 8.94 -14.83 7.49
CA GLN A 279 9.20 -15.11 6.08
C GLN A 279 9.15 -16.62 5.82
N GLU A 280 8.76 -17.01 4.61
CA GLU A 280 8.76 -18.43 4.22
C GLU A 280 10.15 -19.04 4.35
N GLY A 281 10.26 -20.11 5.15
CA GLY A 281 11.52 -20.75 5.51
C GLY A 281 12.04 -20.39 6.92
N ASP A 282 11.47 -19.38 7.57
CA ASP A 282 11.79 -19.04 8.95
C ASP A 282 11.38 -20.18 9.90
N LYS A 283 12.28 -20.54 10.82
CA LYS A 283 12.00 -21.51 11.89
C LYS A 283 11.10 -20.93 12.98
N GLU A 284 11.17 -19.62 13.19
CA GLU A 284 10.39 -18.88 14.18
C GLU A 284 10.15 -17.43 13.71
N GLY A 285 9.05 -16.83 14.15
CA GLY A 285 8.76 -15.43 13.86
C GLY A 285 9.59 -14.48 14.73
N THR A 286 10.02 -13.35 14.15
CA THR A 286 10.70 -12.27 14.87
C THR A 286 9.67 -11.33 15.51
N VAL A 287 9.77 -11.04 16.80
CA VAL A 287 8.92 -10.01 17.43
C VAL A 287 9.37 -8.63 16.96
N VAL A 288 8.44 -7.87 16.38
CA VAL A 288 8.70 -6.54 15.80
C VAL A 288 7.91 -5.41 16.47
N ALA A 289 6.89 -5.74 17.27
CA ALA A 289 6.22 -4.80 18.17
C ALA A 289 5.62 -5.54 19.37
N GLY A 290 5.53 -4.88 20.52
CA GLY A 290 4.97 -5.49 21.74
C GLY A 290 5.83 -6.62 22.31
N GLY A 291 5.20 -7.67 22.84
CA GLY A 291 5.89 -8.85 23.39
C GLY A 291 6.46 -8.68 24.80
N ASN A 292 6.28 -7.52 25.42
CA ASN A 292 6.75 -7.22 26.78
C ASN A 292 5.66 -7.40 27.85
N GLY A 293 4.73 -8.33 27.61
CA GLY A 293 3.57 -8.59 28.46
C GLY A 293 2.37 -7.67 28.18
N ARG A 294 1.24 -8.02 28.80
CA ARG A 294 -0.02 -7.27 28.71
C ARG A 294 0.08 -5.97 29.52
N GLY A 295 -0.16 -4.82 28.90
CA GLY A 295 -0.12 -3.53 29.58
C GLY A 295 -0.25 -2.33 28.64
N ASN A 296 -0.13 -1.13 29.20
CA ASN A 296 -0.35 0.15 28.49
C ASN A 296 0.93 0.97 28.27
N ARG A 297 2.11 0.42 28.61
CA ARG A 297 3.40 1.06 28.30
C ARG A 297 3.61 1.13 26.78
N LEU A 298 4.56 1.97 26.34
CA LEU A 298 4.84 2.17 24.92
C LEU A 298 5.46 0.95 24.23
N ASN A 299 5.94 -0.05 24.98
CA ASN A 299 6.43 -1.34 24.47
C ASN A 299 5.46 -2.51 24.72
N GLN A 300 4.22 -2.24 25.14
CA GLN A 300 3.23 -3.23 25.52
C GLN A 300 1.92 -3.03 24.75
N PHE A 301 1.14 -4.12 24.65
CA PHE A 301 -0.22 -4.13 24.12
C PHE A 301 -1.18 -4.75 25.11
N VAL A 302 -2.47 -4.50 24.90
CA VAL A 302 -3.55 -5.32 25.40
C VAL A 302 -4.41 -5.73 24.22
N GLU A 303 -4.32 -7.02 23.86
CA GLU A 303 -5.14 -7.63 22.81
C GLU A 303 -4.97 -6.94 21.44
N PRO A 304 -3.74 -6.91 20.89
CA PRO A 304 -3.47 -6.26 19.61
C PRO A 304 -4.33 -6.89 18.50
N ASN A 305 -4.96 -6.03 17.70
CA ASN A 305 -5.94 -6.40 16.70
C ASN A 305 -5.35 -6.25 15.28
N TYR A 306 -6.05 -5.62 14.33
CA TYR A 306 -5.50 -5.47 12.98
C TYR A 306 -4.25 -4.61 12.98
N ILE A 307 -3.48 -4.82 11.93
CA ILE A 307 -2.23 -4.12 11.69
C ILE A 307 -2.20 -3.55 10.28
N PHE A 308 -1.42 -2.49 10.12
CA PHE A 308 -1.03 -1.97 8.82
C PHE A 308 0.49 -1.84 8.78
N VAL A 309 1.10 -2.12 7.63
CA VAL A 309 2.55 -1.96 7.45
C VAL A 309 2.78 -1.02 6.28
N ASP A 310 3.45 0.11 6.54
CA ASP A 310 3.77 1.08 5.50
C ASP A 310 5.01 0.70 4.69
N GLY A 311 5.27 1.42 3.59
CA GLY A 311 6.43 1.18 2.71
C GLY A 311 7.80 1.38 3.38
N ASN A 312 7.84 1.99 4.58
CA ASN A 312 9.06 2.10 5.40
C ASN A 312 9.18 0.95 6.42
N HIS A 313 8.29 -0.04 6.36
CA HIS A 313 8.14 -1.12 7.32
C HIS A 313 7.77 -0.63 8.73
N SER A 314 7.12 0.53 8.84
CA SER A 314 6.50 0.93 10.10
C SER A 314 5.21 0.16 10.30
N ILE A 315 4.96 -0.28 11.52
CA ILE A 315 3.82 -1.12 11.89
C ILE A 315 2.85 -0.28 12.70
N TYR A 316 1.61 -0.22 12.26
CA TYR A 316 0.50 0.39 12.98
C TYR A 316 -0.35 -0.72 13.56
N VAL A 317 -0.68 -0.64 14.84
CA VAL A 317 -1.38 -1.70 15.56
C VAL A 317 -2.54 -1.09 16.30
N ALA A 318 -3.74 -1.62 16.07
CA ALA A 318 -4.89 -1.33 16.91
C ALA A 318 -4.73 -2.04 18.26
N ASP A 319 -4.46 -1.28 19.31
CA ASP A 319 -4.26 -1.76 20.68
C ASP A 319 -5.62 -1.70 21.39
N TYR A 320 -6.42 -2.73 21.14
CA TYR A 320 -7.88 -2.78 21.32
C TYR A 320 -8.34 -2.31 22.70
N LEU A 321 -7.90 -2.95 23.78
CA LEU A 321 -8.37 -2.59 25.14
C LEU A 321 -7.64 -1.38 25.74
N ASN A 322 -6.53 -0.95 25.14
CA ASN A 322 -5.91 0.33 25.50
C ASN A 322 -6.52 1.51 24.73
N ASN A 323 -7.53 1.26 23.88
CA ASN A 323 -8.25 2.27 23.10
C ASN A 323 -7.31 3.19 22.31
N ARG A 324 -6.25 2.65 21.72
CA ARG A 324 -5.26 3.45 20.98
C ARG A 324 -4.80 2.74 19.71
N VAL A 325 -4.25 3.50 18.77
CA VAL A 325 -3.43 2.97 17.70
C VAL A 325 -1.99 3.39 17.96
N MET A 326 -1.11 2.43 17.87
CA MET A 326 0.31 2.60 18.11
C MET A 326 1.10 2.37 16.82
N LYS A 327 2.11 3.20 16.58
CA LYS A 327 3.06 3.07 15.46
C LYS A 327 4.43 2.66 15.99
N TRP A 328 4.99 1.58 15.46
CA TRP A 328 6.40 1.22 15.60
C TRP A 328 7.13 1.52 14.30
N MET A 329 8.21 2.28 14.39
CA MET A 329 9.16 2.37 13.28
C MET A 329 9.97 1.06 13.20
N LYS A 330 10.62 0.81 12.07
CA LYS A 330 11.49 -0.35 11.93
C LYS A 330 12.61 -0.32 12.99
N ASP A 331 12.87 -1.48 13.60
CA ASP A 331 13.98 -1.72 14.54
C ASP A 331 13.94 -0.91 15.85
N VAL A 332 12.80 -0.31 16.21
CA VAL A 332 12.61 0.37 17.51
C VAL A 332 11.98 -0.57 18.55
N THR A 333 12.27 -0.33 19.83
CA THR A 333 11.76 -1.15 20.95
C THR A 333 10.44 -0.63 21.54
N GLU A 334 10.10 0.63 21.29
CA GLU A 334 8.90 1.32 21.80
C GLU A 334 8.15 2.01 20.67
N GLY A 335 6.83 1.97 20.75
CA GLY A 335 5.95 2.62 19.79
C GLY A 335 5.59 4.04 20.20
N THR A 336 4.97 4.76 19.27
CA THR A 336 4.37 6.07 19.52
C THR A 336 2.85 5.97 19.33
N VAL A 337 2.09 6.61 20.20
CA VAL A 337 0.63 6.71 20.04
C VAL A 337 0.33 7.63 18.86
N VAL A 338 -0.41 7.13 17.87
CA VAL A 338 -0.82 7.90 16.67
C VAL A 338 -2.33 8.12 16.58
N ALA A 339 -3.11 7.39 17.35
CA ALA A 339 -4.51 7.69 17.66
C ALA A 339 -4.80 7.29 19.10
N LEU A 340 -5.53 8.10 19.85
CA LEU A 340 -5.81 7.86 21.27
C LEU A 340 -7.29 8.02 21.59
N GLY A 341 -7.81 7.09 22.38
CA GLY A 341 -9.05 7.19 23.12
C GLY A 341 -8.78 7.74 24.52
N ILE A 342 -9.56 8.73 24.95
CA ILE A 342 -9.44 9.28 26.30
C ILE A 342 -10.25 8.38 27.25
N LEU A 343 -9.59 7.89 28.32
CA LEU A 343 -10.17 6.97 29.32
C LEU A 343 -11.15 7.65 30.30
N PHE A 344 -11.12 8.98 30.41
CA PHE A 344 -11.94 9.73 31.35
C PHE A 344 -12.70 10.85 30.62
N GLY A 345 -14.02 10.68 30.50
CA GLY A 345 -14.91 11.58 29.79
C GLY A 345 -15.27 11.03 28.41
N GLU A 346 -16.57 10.84 28.18
CA GLU A 346 -17.10 10.57 26.84
C GLU A 346 -16.98 11.81 25.97
N HIS A 347 -15.75 12.12 25.53
CA HIS A 347 -15.59 13.01 24.42
C HIS A 347 -16.15 12.30 23.20
N VAL A 348 -17.09 12.95 22.50
CA VAL A 348 -17.61 12.49 21.20
C VAL A 348 -16.50 12.19 20.19
N ASN A 349 -15.27 12.63 20.48
CA ASN A 349 -14.08 12.44 19.67
C ASN A 349 -13.15 11.27 20.07
N SER A 350 -13.51 10.48 21.08
CA SER A 350 -12.67 9.37 21.55
C SER A 350 -12.71 8.14 20.64
N LEU A 351 -11.56 7.48 20.52
CA LEU A 351 -11.43 6.12 20.00
C LEU A 351 -11.86 5.12 21.08
N ILE A 352 -12.73 4.17 20.76
CA ILE A 352 -13.18 3.14 21.70
C ILE A 352 -13.15 1.78 20.99
N GLU A 353 -12.39 0.85 21.56
CA GLU A 353 -12.21 -0.52 21.07
C GLU A 353 -11.82 -0.57 19.58
N PRO A 354 -10.71 0.09 19.17
CA PRO A 354 -10.28 0.09 17.78
C PRO A 354 -9.96 -1.33 17.28
N ILE A 355 -10.40 -1.67 16.06
CA ILE A 355 -10.11 -2.98 15.45
C ILE A 355 -9.21 -2.82 14.23
N GLY A 356 -9.76 -2.31 13.14
CA GLY A 356 -9.14 -2.13 11.83
C GLY A 356 -8.33 -0.85 11.77
N VAL A 357 -7.20 -0.90 11.09
CA VAL A 357 -6.35 0.27 10.85
C VAL A 357 -5.79 0.23 9.43
N ILE A 358 -5.89 1.35 8.71
CA ILE A 358 -5.18 1.59 7.45
C ILE A 358 -4.57 2.98 7.46
N VAL A 359 -3.50 3.17 6.69
CA VAL A 359 -2.78 4.44 6.64
C VAL A 359 -2.62 4.86 5.18
N ASP A 360 -2.93 6.12 4.89
CA ASP A 360 -2.70 6.66 3.55
C ASP A 360 -1.24 7.06 3.33
N HIS A 361 -0.92 7.46 2.10
CA HIS A 361 0.45 7.76 1.68
C HIS A 361 1.06 9.01 2.34
N ILE A 362 0.26 9.91 2.93
CA ILE A 362 0.75 11.05 3.72
C ILE A 362 0.79 10.76 5.23
N GLY A 363 0.30 9.60 5.66
CA GLY A 363 0.38 9.14 7.03
C GLY A 363 -0.88 9.41 7.86
N ASN A 364 -2.01 9.77 7.25
CA ASN A 364 -3.26 9.81 8.01
C ASN A 364 -3.69 8.37 8.37
N VAL A 365 -4.10 8.19 9.62
CA VAL A 365 -4.48 6.89 10.18
C VAL A 365 -6.00 6.80 10.22
N TYR A 366 -6.57 5.87 9.47
CA TYR A 366 -8.00 5.56 9.46
C TYR A 366 -8.24 4.35 10.33
N VAL A 367 -9.20 4.45 11.25
CA VAL A 367 -9.44 3.44 12.28
C VAL A 367 -10.91 3.13 12.34
N SER A 368 -11.26 1.84 12.41
CA SER A 368 -12.61 1.44 12.77
C SER A 368 -12.80 1.66 14.28
N ASN A 369 -13.62 2.65 14.61
CA ASN A 369 -14.00 2.98 15.96
C ASN A 369 -15.23 2.16 16.33
N ARG A 370 -14.98 0.89 16.66
CA ARG A 370 -15.98 -0.17 16.73
C ARG A 370 -17.20 0.20 17.57
N LYS A 371 -16.96 0.66 18.81
CA LYS A 371 -18.04 1.02 19.75
C LYS A 371 -18.69 2.36 19.49
N ARG A 372 -18.11 3.16 18.59
CA ARG A 372 -18.73 4.38 18.07
C ARG A 372 -19.41 4.13 16.72
N HIS A 373 -19.40 2.91 16.17
CA HIS A 373 -20.06 2.59 14.90
C HIS A 373 -19.63 3.52 13.74
N GLN A 374 -18.34 3.88 13.70
CA GLN A 374 -17.78 4.86 12.78
C GLN A 374 -16.38 4.48 12.31
N ILE A 375 -16.00 4.96 11.13
CA ILE A 375 -14.59 5.09 10.75
C ILE A 375 -14.14 6.51 11.06
N ARG A 376 -12.95 6.66 11.66
CA ARG A 376 -12.36 7.97 11.99
C ARG A 376 -10.94 8.08 11.46
N ARG A 377 -10.51 9.30 11.19
CA ARG A 377 -9.18 9.63 10.67
C ARG A 377 -8.41 10.51 11.64
N TRP A 378 -7.16 10.17 11.92
CA TRP A 378 -6.18 11.03 12.58
C TRP A 378 -5.13 11.47 11.59
N SER A 379 -4.96 12.77 11.41
CA SER A 379 -3.80 13.30 10.70
C SER A 379 -2.54 13.20 11.56
N PRO A 380 -1.33 13.14 10.97
CA PRO A 380 -0.09 13.08 11.74
C PRO A 380 -0.01 14.19 12.80
N GLY A 381 0.07 13.79 14.08
CA GLY A 381 0.15 14.71 15.22
C GLY A 381 -1.18 15.29 15.68
N ALA A 382 -2.32 14.92 15.08
CA ALA A 382 -3.63 15.36 15.52
C ALA A 382 -3.96 14.81 16.92
N ALA A 383 -4.50 15.68 17.79
CA ALA A 383 -4.94 15.28 19.13
C ALA A 383 -6.22 14.44 19.09
N GLU A 384 -7.09 14.70 18.11
CA GLU A 384 -8.40 14.08 17.97
C GLU A 384 -8.62 13.60 16.54
N GLY A 385 -9.41 12.55 16.39
CA GLY A 385 -9.76 12.01 15.07
C GLY A 385 -11.03 12.68 14.56
N VAL A 386 -11.16 12.85 13.26
CA VAL A 386 -12.39 13.34 12.62
C VAL A 386 -13.24 12.17 12.11
N PRO A 387 -14.58 12.23 12.18
CA PRO A 387 -15.43 11.22 11.58
C PRO A 387 -15.26 11.21 10.05
N VAL A 388 -15.20 10.01 9.47
CA VAL A 388 -15.10 9.79 8.02
C VAL A 388 -16.43 9.30 7.49
N VAL A 389 -16.95 8.19 8.05
CA VAL A 389 -18.26 7.59 7.72
C VAL A 389 -18.88 6.94 8.96
N GLY A 390 -20.21 6.76 8.94
CA GLY A 390 -21.01 6.31 10.09
C GLY A 390 -21.56 7.46 10.93
N GLU A 391 -22.65 7.22 11.67
CA GLU A 391 -23.42 8.28 12.37
C GLU A 391 -23.25 8.33 13.90
N ASN A 392 -22.19 7.72 14.44
CA ASN A 392 -21.94 7.64 15.88
C ASN A 392 -23.07 6.95 16.68
N LYS A 393 -23.76 6.03 16.01
CA LYS A 393 -24.85 5.19 16.52
C LYS A 393 -24.95 3.95 15.65
N ASP A 394 -25.37 2.84 16.24
CA ASP A 394 -25.67 1.64 15.48
C ASP A 394 -26.88 1.84 14.57
N GLY A 395 -26.91 1.12 13.46
CA GLY A 395 -28.06 1.04 12.57
C GLY A 395 -27.73 0.38 11.24
N GLY A 396 -28.78 0.00 10.51
CA GLY A 396 -28.67 -0.70 9.22
C GLY A 396 -28.82 0.21 7.99
N GLY A 397 -29.03 1.51 8.19
CA GLY A 397 -29.17 2.49 7.10
C GLY A 397 -27.91 2.59 6.22
N PRO A 398 -28.01 3.23 5.05
CA PRO A 398 -26.89 3.35 4.11
C PRO A 398 -25.78 4.30 4.61
N THR A 399 -26.08 5.19 5.56
CA THR A 399 -25.12 6.08 6.23
C THR A 399 -24.63 5.52 7.57
N GLN A 400 -25.23 4.43 8.04
CA GLN A 400 -24.99 3.85 9.36
C GLN A 400 -24.13 2.60 9.25
N LEU A 401 -23.36 2.34 10.31
CA LEU A 401 -22.58 1.13 10.51
C LEU A 401 -23.01 0.50 11.83
N ASN A 402 -22.65 -0.76 12.04
CA ASN A 402 -22.86 -1.49 13.27
C ASN A 402 -21.61 -2.32 13.61
N GLU A 403 -20.83 -1.80 14.56
CA GLU A 403 -19.57 -2.38 15.03
C GLU A 403 -18.64 -2.74 13.85
N PRO A 404 -18.17 -1.74 13.08
CA PRO A 404 -17.28 -1.99 11.95
C PRO A 404 -15.98 -2.62 12.42
N PHE A 405 -15.54 -3.67 11.73
CA PHE A 405 -14.35 -4.43 12.11
C PHE A 405 -13.14 -3.98 11.31
N ASP A 406 -13.09 -4.33 10.04
CA ASP A 406 -11.96 -4.03 9.15
C ASP A 406 -12.33 -3.00 8.07
N LEU A 407 -11.31 -2.41 7.45
CA LEU A 407 -11.45 -1.41 6.42
C LEU A 407 -10.31 -1.48 5.39
N SER A 408 -10.58 -1.14 4.14
CA SER A 408 -9.60 -1.17 3.06
C SER A 408 -9.88 -0.10 2.01
N PHE A 409 -8.85 0.37 1.32
CA PHE A 409 -9.00 1.25 0.16
C PHE A 409 -8.84 0.47 -1.14
N ASP A 410 -9.65 0.78 -2.16
CA ASP A 410 -9.32 0.41 -3.54
C ASP A 410 -8.38 1.44 -4.19
N ARG A 411 -7.81 1.11 -5.35
CA ARG A 411 -6.93 2.01 -6.11
C ARG A 411 -7.60 3.31 -6.56
N GLN A 412 -8.93 3.36 -6.57
CA GLN A 412 -9.68 4.58 -6.90
C GLN A 412 -9.97 5.43 -5.66
N GLY A 413 -9.50 5.01 -4.49
CA GLY A 413 -9.65 5.70 -3.22
C GLY A 413 -10.99 5.46 -2.52
N ASN A 414 -11.81 4.51 -2.99
CA ASN A 414 -13.05 4.17 -2.30
C ASN A 414 -12.75 3.39 -1.02
N LEU A 415 -13.53 3.66 0.03
CA LEU A 415 -13.39 3.02 1.33
C LEU A 415 -14.36 1.84 1.45
N TYR A 416 -13.83 0.65 1.71
CA TYR A 416 -14.59 -0.56 2.02
C TYR A 416 -14.55 -0.81 3.52
N VAL A 417 -15.67 -1.20 4.10
CA VAL A 417 -15.81 -1.44 5.54
C VAL A 417 -16.55 -2.74 5.78
N ALA A 418 -15.98 -3.62 6.60
CA ALA A 418 -16.66 -4.78 7.13
C ALA A 418 -17.63 -4.34 8.23
N ASP A 419 -18.89 -4.17 7.85
CA ASP A 419 -19.99 -3.76 8.72
C ASP A 419 -20.56 -5.00 9.44
N ALA A 420 -19.75 -5.50 10.38
CA ALA A 420 -19.82 -6.88 10.84
C ALA A 420 -21.17 -7.27 11.44
N TYR A 421 -21.79 -6.40 12.24
CA TYR A 421 -23.07 -6.71 12.89
C TYR A 421 -24.30 -6.39 12.03
N ASN A 422 -24.08 -5.79 10.85
CA ASN A 422 -25.08 -5.72 9.78
C ASN A 422 -24.87 -6.80 8.71
N TYR A 423 -23.90 -7.70 8.89
CA TYR A 423 -23.68 -8.87 8.03
C TYR A 423 -23.41 -8.48 6.56
N ARG A 424 -22.66 -7.41 6.34
CA ARG A 424 -22.42 -6.86 5.01
C ARG A 424 -21.05 -6.19 4.89
N ILE A 425 -20.62 -5.98 3.64
CA ILE A 425 -19.50 -5.09 3.32
C ILE A 425 -20.06 -3.84 2.66
N GLN A 426 -19.70 -2.68 3.19
CA GLN A 426 -20.11 -1.36 2.70
C GLN A 426 -18.98 -0.72 1.91
N LYS A 427 -19.30 -0.18 0.73
CA LYS A 427 -18.40 0.66 -0.08
C LYS A 427 -18.87 2.11 -0.02
N PHE A 428 -17.99 3.01 0.41
CA PHE A 428 -18.18 4.45 0.34
C PHE A 428 -17.37 5.00 -0.83
N VAL A 429 -18.06 5.65 -1.76
CA VAL A 429 -17.43 6.20 -2.97
C VAL A 429 -16.74 7.52 -2.62
N ILE A 430 -15.53 7.72 -3.11
CA ILE A 430 -14.83 8.99 -2.95
C ILE A 430 -15.68 10.14 -3.51
N ASP A 431 -15.74 11.25 -2.78
CA ASP A 431 -16.45 12.45 -3.21
C ASP A 431 -15.50 13.33 -4.02
N ARG A 432 -15.85 13.64 -5.27
CA ARG A 432 -14.99 14.37 -6.22
C ARG A 432 -15.52 15.77 -6.54
N ASP A 433 -16.61 16.17 -5.91
CA ASP A 433 -17.36 17.39 -6.19
C ASP A 433 -17.12 18.50 -5.15
#